data_AF-A0A8H8N405-F1
#
_entry.id   AF-A0A8H8N405-F1
#
_cell.length_a   1.000
_cell.length_b   1.000
_cell.length_c   1.000
_cell.angle_alpha   90.00
_cell.angle_beta   90.00
_cell.angle_gamma   90.00
#
_symmetry.space_group_name_H-M   'P 1'
#
loop_
_entity.id
_entity.type
_entity.pdbx_description
1 polymer ?
#
loop_
_entity_poly.entity_id
_entity_poly.type
_entity_poly.pdbx_seq_one_letter_code
_entity_poly.pdbx_strand_id
1 'polypeptide(L)'
;MILGAVSPAQQGGTSTTGDHFQVVIWDWRDGTLLNCIGVCPGCCLMTLLDMDTLLLVIAEGEGYRKLKFAIFGHIQATYLTPADKPDSLCVLSDYARLSPSLELLLPELGEFASSDPSEFSLDSQPLPGNGSFQTSTFIPNPSRRTLRLYMCLYSEFTDHHDVSVFVNVESIFKLLSQVQNSEVKSIPWEAWGETMTRWFLIGPDFLYLTGSPVVYGSRAAVVVSFAQGPSGRLAMLDFCPSTIRRFPADTRERFAQRRWHISRGILPYMFLSYEELFSNNSAVAEVVGEDEPTVISAYTTVPIVSRLAYRIVSSPEELIRGDRWTIDGNRVIRMQVCSFS
;
A
#
# COMPACT_ATOMS: atom_id res chain seq x y z
N MET A 1 17.59 8.92 -10.51
CA MET A 1 17.59 7.67 -9.71
C MET A 1 16.67 6.64 -10.34
N ILE A 2 17.19 5.45 -10.61
CA ILE A 2 16.39 4.26 -10.93
C ILE A 2 16.64 3.26 -9.82
N LEU A 3 15.58 2.53 -9.44
CA LEU A 3 15.65 1.39 -8.54
C LEU A 3 15.62 0.13 -9.39
N GLY A 4 16.58 -0.76 -9.18
CA GLY A 4 16.64 -2.06 -9.84
C GLY A 4 16.62 -3.19 -8.82
N ALA A 5 15.80 -4.22 -9.06
CA ALA A 5 15.94 -5.52 -8.43
C ALA A 5 16.65 -6.46 -9.40
N VAL A 6 17.73 -7.09 -8.95
CA VAL A 6 18.49 -8.07 -9.73
C VAL A 6 18.39 -9.41 -9.02
N SER A 7 17.92 -10.43 -9.74
CA SER A 7 18.01 -11.82 -9.28
C SER A 7 19.36 -12.40 -9.70
N PRO A 8 20.17 -12.96 -8.78
CA PRO A 8 21.39 -13.64 -9.16
C PRO A 8 21.03 -14.87 -9.99
N ALA A 9 21.75 -15.08 -11.09
CA ALA A 9 21.55 -16.24 -11.95
C ALA A 9 21.68 -17.52 -11.12
N GLN A 10 20.61 -18.33 -11.07
CA GLN A 10 20.65 -19.64 -10.44
C GLN A 10 21.68 -20.51 -11.18
N GLN A 11 22.83 -20.76 -10.57
CA GLN A 11 23.78 -21.74 -11.08
C GLN A 11 23.16 -23.13 -10.87
N GLY A 12 22.65 -23.71 -11.96
CA GLY A 12 22.11 -25.07 -12.12
C GLY A 12 22.14 -25.96 -10.88
N GLY A 13 21.10 -25.87 -10.06
CA GLY A 13 20.88 -26.75 -8.91
C GLY A 13 19.42 -26.69 -8.51
N THR A 14 18.76 -27.85 -8.43
CA THR A 14 17.33 -28.06 -8.16
C THR A 14 16.92 -27.73 -6.72
N SER A 15 17.48 -26.68 -6.11
CA SER A 15 17.11 -26.29 -4.74
C SER A 15 15.92 -25.35 -4.77
N THR A 16 14.85 -25.72 -4.06
CA THR A 16 13.67 -24.92 -3.71
C THR A 16 13.99 -23.76 -2.74
N THR A 17 15.22 -23.24 -2.77
CA THR A 17 15.60 -22.11 -1.92
C THR A 17 15.05 -20.84 -2.56
N GLY A 18 14.21 -20.13 -1.80
CA GLY A 18 13.39 -19.01 -2.30
C GLY A 18 14.18 -17.98 -3.10
N ASP A 19 13.49 -17.27 -3.99
CA ASP A 19 14.13 -16.28 -4.84
C ASP A 19 14.82 -15.20 -3.99
N HIS A 20 16.12 -15.05 -4.22
CA HIS A 20 16.96 -14.07 -3.56
C HIS A 20 17.07 -12.87 -4.50
N PHE A 21 16.75 -11.67 -4.03
CA PHE A 21 16.91 -10.44 -4.82
C PHE A 21 17.97 -9.55 -4.20
N GLN A 22 18.77 -8.90 -5.04
CA GLN A 22 19.60 -7.76 -4.64
C GLN A 22 18.94 -6.48 -5.16
N VAL A 23 18.79 -5.50 -4.28
CA VAL A 23 18.22 -4.20 -4.66
C VAL A 23 19.35 -3.19 -4.80
N VAL A 24 19.50 -2.66 -6.00
CA VAL A 24 20.53 -1.68 -6.32
C VAL A 24 19.90 -0.35 -6.68
N ILE A 25 20.58 0.73 -6.29
CA ILE A 25 20.12 2.10 -6.47
C ILE A 25 21.20 2.80 -7.28
N TRP A 26 20.85 3.30 -8.47
CA TRP A 26 21.79 4.00 -9.34
C TRP A 26 21.24 5.35 -9.81
N ASP A 27 22.12 6.33 -10.01
CA ASP A 27 21.78 7.52 -10.79
C ASP A 27 21.87 7.16 -12.27
N TRP A 28 20.73 7.24 -12.96
CA TRP A 28 20.64 6.91 -14.38
C TRP A 28 21.29 7.98 -15.26
N ARG A 29 21.48 9.19 -14.74
CA ARG A 29 22.01 10.32 -15.51
C ARG A 29 23.48 10.11 -15.86
N ASP A 30 24.26 9.56 -14.93
CA ASP A 30 25.69 9.31 -15.08
C ASP A 30 26.06 7.83 -14.93
N GLY A 31 25.11 6.96 -14.59
CA GLY A 31 25.34 5.52 -14.40
C GLY A 31 25.95 5.16 -13.05
N THR A 32 26.08 6.11 -12.12
CA THR A 32 26.73 5.88 -10.82
C THR A 32 25.88 4.98 -9.93
N LEU A 33 26.46 3.90 -9.41
CA LEU A 33 25.84 3.12 -8.35
C LEU A 33 25.89 3.93 -7.04
N LEU A 34 24.72 4.26 -6.50
CA LEU A 34 24.58 5.03 -5.26
C LEU A 34 24.63 4.12 -4.04
N ASN A 35 23.84 3.03 -4.08
CA ASN A 35 23.65 2.13 -2.95
C ASN A 35 23.33 0.70 -3.38
N CYS A 36 23.68 -0.25 -2.52
CA CYS A 36 23.33 -1.66 -2.63
C CYS A 36 22.64 -2.10 -1.34
N ILE A 37 21.38 -2.48 -1.43
CA ILE A 37 20.69 -3.20 -0.36
C ILE A 37 20.90 -4.67 -0.70
N GLY A 38 21.59 -5.37 0.22
CA GLY A 38 22.09 -6.72 -0.01
C GLY A 38 21.01 -7.74 -0.38
N VAL A 39 21.39 -9.01 -0.35
CA VAL A 39 20.45 -10.08 -0.67
C VAL A 39 19.28 -10.09 0.32
N CYS A 40 18.08 -9.86 -0.18
CA CYS A 40 16.84 -9.93 0.59
C CYS A 40 16.05 -11.18 0.14
N PRO A 41 15.96 -12.23 0.98
CA PRO A 41 15.15 -13.40 0.66
C PRO A 41 13.67 -12.98 0.62
N GLY A 42 12.97 -13.36 -0.46
CA GLY A 42 11.54 -13.08 -0.61
C GLY A 42 11.17 -11.59 -0.61
N CYS A 43 12.11 -10.70 -0.97
CA CYS A 43 11.79 -9.31 -1.27
C CYS A 43 10.82 -9.26 -2.45
N CYS A 44 9.65 -8.68 -2.23
CA CYS A 44 8.57 -8.75 -3.20
C CYS A 44 8.22 -7.39 -3.80
N LEU A 45 8.38 -6.30 -3.05
CA LEU A 45 7.91 -4.98 -3.48
C LEU A 45 8.80 -3.86 -2.95
N MET A 46 8.88 -2.77 -3.70
CA MET A 46 9.60 -1.56 -3.30
C MET A 46 8.88 -0.29 -3.72
N THR A 47 8.98 0.76 -2.90
CA THR A 47 8.48 2.09 -3.25
C THR A 47 9.24 3.20 -2.52
N LEU A 48 9.19 4.41 -3.06
CA LEU A 48 9.81 5.59 -2.47
C LEU A 48 8.82 6.33 -1.57
N LEU A 49 9.16 6.47 -0.29
CA LEU A 49 8.39 7.25 0.68
C LEU A 49 8.65 8.75 0.55
N ASP A 50 9.82 9.14 0.04
CA ASP A 50 10.17 10.48 -0.41
C ASP A 50 11.35 10.38 -1.40
N MET A 51 12.08 11.47 -1.64
CA MET A 51 13.21 11.44 -2.56
C MET A 51 14.40 10.59 -2.06
N ASP A 52 14.54 10.40 -0.74
CA ASP A 52 15.74 9.85 -0.10
C ASP A 52 15.43 8.65 0.84
N THR A 53 14.19 8.19 0.86
CA THR A 53 13.70 7.11 1.71
C THR A 53 13.01 6.04 0.88
N LEU A 54 13.55 4.83 0.92
CA LEU A 54 13.01 3.64 0.27
C LEU A 54 12.31 2.74 1.30
N LEU A 55 11.15 2.22 0.93
CA LEU A 55 10.47 1.13 1.64
C LEU A 55 10.53 -0.14 0.80
N LEU A 56 10.98 -1.23 1.43
CA LEU A 56 10.88 -2.59 0.91
C LEU A 56 9.83 -3.37 1.71
N VAL A 57 9.02 -4.16 1.00
CA VAL A 57 8.19 -5.19 1.61
C VAL A 57 8.93 -6.51 1.46
N ILE A 58 9.17 -7.17 2.60
CA ILE A 58 9.90 -8.43 2.65
C ILE A 58 8.94 -9.49 3.17
N ALA A 59 8.83 -10.59 2.43
CA ALA A 59 8.07 -11.76 2.80
C ALA A 59 9.02 -12.94 3.01
N GLU A 60 9.04 -13.51 4.21
CA GLU A 60 9.99 -14.55 4.59
C GLU A 60 9.33 -15.71 5.36
N GLY A 61 10.09 -16.78 5.54
CA GLY A 61 9.63 -18.01 6.18
C GLY A 61 8.87 -18.94 5.25
N GLU A 62 8.56 -20.13 5.76
CA GLU A 62 7.75 -21.12 5.06
C GLU A 62 6.36 -20.57 4.75
N GLY A 63 5.91 -20.70 3.51
CA GLY A 63 4.64 -20.13 3.05
C GLY A 63 4.56 -18.60 3.11
N TYR A 64 5.71 -17.90 3.19
CA TYR A 64 5.79 -16.45 3.26
C TYR A 64 4.92 -15.85 4.38
N ARG A 65 4.97 -16.47 5.56
CA ARG A 65 4.12 -16.12 6.72
C ARG A 65 4.58 -14.89 7.48
N LYS A 66 5.84 -14.49 7.31
CA LYS A 66 6.42 -13.33 8.00
C LYS A 66 6.55 -12.19 7.03
N LEU A 67 5.85 -11.10 7.32
CA LEU A 67 5.86 -9.88 6.52
C LEU A 67 6.46 -8.74 7.34
N LYS A 68 7.29 -7.92 6.69
CA LYS A 68 7.80 -6.68 7.29
C LYS A 68 7.99 -5.57 6.28
N PHE A 69 7.88 -4.34 6.75
CA PHE A 69 8.38 -3.17 6.03
C PHE A 69 9.80 -2.87 6.51
N ALA A 70 10.76 -2.90 5.58
CA ALA A 70 12.13 -2.46 5.82
C ALA A 70 12.34 -1.09 5.17
N ILE A 71 12.64 -0.09 5.98
CA ILE A 71 12.79 1.30 5.55
C ILE A 71 14.27 1.68 5.56
N PHE A 72 14.72 2.25 4.46
CA PHE A 72 16.10 2.67 4.23
C PHE A 72 16.10 4.18 3.97
N GLY A 73 16.73 4.95 4.84
CA GLY A 73 16.99 6.38 4.60
C GLY A 73 18.32 6.61 3.89
N HIS A 74 18.53 7.84 3.41
CA HIS A 74 19.79 8.29 2.81
C HIS A 74 20.21 7.51 1.56
N ILE A 75 19.24 7.02 0.78
CA ILE A 75 19.51 6.19 -0.40
C ILE A 75 20.21 6.96 -1.53
N GLN A 76 20.16 8.29 -1.51
CA GLN A 76 20.89 9.14 -2.46
C GLN A 76 22.32 9.44 -2.01
N ALA A 77 22.64 9.24 -0.72
CA ALA A 77 24.00 9.42 -0.26
C ALA A 77 24.88 8.34 -0.89
N THR A 78 25.93 8.75 -1.58
CA THR A 78 26.93 7.83 -2.10
C THR A 78 27.74 7.31 -0.91
N TYR A 79 27.44 6.10 -0.45
CA TYR A 79 28.21 5.47 0.64
C TYR A 79 29.53 4.88 0.16
N LEU A 80 29.94 5.20 -1.07
CA LEU A 80 30.96 4.49 -1.81
C LEU A 80 31.89 5.49 -2.49
N THR A 81 33.09 5.59 -1.94
CA THR A 81 34.27 5.99 -2.70
C THR A 81 34.91 4.73 -3.30
N PRO A 82 34.68 4.40 -4.57
CA PRO A 82 35.73 3.76 -5.35
C PRO A 82 36.74 4.86 -5.69
N ALA A 83 37.62 5.16 -4.73
CA ALA A 83 38.86 5.82 -5.10
C ALA A 83 39.56 4.84 -6.06
N ASP A 84 39.59 5.19 -7.34
CA ASP A 84 40.44 4.60 -8.38
C ASP A 84 39.98 3.33 -9.11
N LYS A 85 38.78 3.26 -9.68
CA LYS A 85 38.59 2.43 -10.90
C LYS A 85 37.69 3.07 -11.97
N PRO A 86 38.27 3.54 -13.09
CA PRO A 86 37.54 3.93 -14.30
C PRO A 86 37.30 2.73 -15.23
N ASP A 87 36.94 1.56 -14.67
CA ASP A 87 36.64 0.38 -15.48
C ASP A 87 35.15 0.06 -15.42
N SER A 88 34.57 -0.24 -16.58
CA SER A 88 33.15 -0.43 -16.89
C SER A 88 32.46 -1.62 -16.19
N LEU A 89 33.11 -2.24 -15.21
CA LEU A 89 32.64 -3.44 -14.52
C LEU A 89 32.37 -3.15 -13.03
N CYS A 90 31.09 -2.99 -12.71
CA CYS A 90 30.60 -2.86 -11.34
C CYS A 90 30.47 -4.25 -10.71
N VAL A 91 31.27 -4.55 -9.69
CA VAL A 91 31.17 -5.79 -8.91
C VAL A 91 30.41 -5.50 -7.61
N LEU A 92 29.16 -5.95 -7.51
CA LEU A 92 28.26 -5.61 -6.39
C LEU A 92 28.78 -6.06 -5.00
N SER A 93 29.65 -7.06 -4.93
CA SER A 93 30.26 -7.51 -3.67
C SER A 93 31.22 -6.50 -3.05
N ASP A 94 31.74 -5.56 -3.85
CA ASP A 94 32.77 -4.61 -3.42
C ASP A 94 32.15 -3.39 -2.73
N TYR A 95 30.83 -3.28 -2.76
CA TYR A 95 30.08 -2.16 -2.24
C TYR A 95 29.51 -2.48 -0.85
N ALA A 96 29.65 -1.53 0.07
CA ALA A 96 28.99 -1.56 1.37
C ALA A 96 27.47 -1.75 1.21
N ARG A 97 26.91 -2.64 2.03
CA ARG A 97 25.48 -2.94 2.01
C ARG A 97 24.75 -2.00 2.95
N LEU A 98 23.72 -1.36 2.43
CA LEU A 98 22.85 -0.52 3.23
C LEU A 98 21.99 -1.41 4.15
N SER A 99 21.97 -1.09 5.43
CA SER A 99 21.10 -1.73 6.42
C SER A 99 19.83 -0.92 6.63
N PRO A 100 18.68 -1.54 6.93
CA PRO A 100 17.45 -0.81 7.19
C PRO A 100 17.63 0.12 8.40
N SER A 101 17.15 1.36 8.24
CA SER A 101 17.06 2.34 9.32
C SER A 101 15.95 1.97 10.31
N LEU A 102 14.90 1.30 9.82
CA LEU A 102 13.76 0.87 10.61
C LEU A 102 13.11 -0.36 9.95
N GLU A 103 12.72 -1.33 10.75
CA GLU A 103 11.87 -2.45 10.37
C GLU A 103 10.55 -2.39 11.15
N LEU A 104 9.44 -2.50 10.43
CA LEU A 104 8.10 -2.57 11.02
C LEU A 104 7.54 -3.95 10.74
N LEU A 105 7.35 -4.75 11.79
CA LEU A 105 6.83 -6.10 11.68
C LEU A 105 5.31 -6.06 11.48
N LEU A 106 4.82 -6.84 10.51
CA LEU A 106 3.40 -7.11 10.34
C LEU A 106 3.01 -8.38 11.14
N PRO A 107 1.71 -8.64 11.37
CA PRO A 107 1.25 -9.85 12.04
C PRO A 107 1.71 -11.09 11.30
N GLU A 108 2.21 -12.08 12.04
CA GLU A 108 2.58 -13.38 11.47
C GLU A 108 1.33 -14.17 11.10
N LEU A 109 1.34 -14.75 9.90
CA LEU A 109 0.27 -15.63 9.44
C LEU A 109 0.28 -16.95 10.23
N GLY A 110 -0.90 -17.52 10.45
CA GLY A 110 -1.07 -18.79 11.14
C GLY A 110 -0.48 -19.98 10.38
N GLU A 111 -0.35 -21.12 11.06
CA GLU A 111 0.25 -22.34 10.51
C GLU A 111 -0.47 -22.89 9.27
N PHE A 112 -1.74 -22.56 9.08
CA PHE A 112 -2.55 -23.01 7.93
C PHE A 112 -2.82 -21.88 6.96
N ALA A 113 -2.09 -20.78 7.07
CA ALA A 113 -2.15 -19.66 6.17
C ALA A 113 -0.83 -19.49 5.43
N SER A 114 -0.93 -18.99 4.21
CA SER A 114 0.23 -18.64 3.39
C SER A 114 -0.10 -17.42 2.55
N SER A 115 0.93 -16.85 1.95
CA SER A 115 0.78 -15.77 0.99
C SER A 115 1.60 -16.09 -0.26
N ASP A 116 1.19 -15.55 -1.40
CA ASP A 116 1.96 -15.62 -2.65
C ASP A 116 2.54 -14.23 -2.96
N PRO A 117 3.86 -14.02 -2.79
CA PRO A 117 4.51 -12.76 -3.09
C PRO A 117 4.32 -12.29 -4.54
N SER A 118 4.04 -13.19 -5.48
CA SER A 118 3.78 -12.84 -6.89
C SER A 118 2.43 -12.12 -7.07
N GLU A 119 1.51 -12.27 -6.12
CA GLU A 119 0.21 -11.59 -6.10
C GLU A 119 0.25 -10.29 -5.28
N PHE A 120 1.41 -9.90 -4.76
CA PHE A 120 1.49 -8.67 -3.98
C PHE A 120 1.55 -7.45 -4.91
N SER A 121 0.96 -6.35 -4.46
CA SER A 121 1.21 -5.04 -5.08
C SER A 121 1.32 -3.94 -4.03
N LEU A 122 2.09 -2.90 -4.38
CA LEU A 122 2.36 -1.77 -3.53
C LEU A 122 2.05 -0.47 -4.26
N ASP A 123 1.04 0.23 -3.79
CA ASP A 123 0.58 1.46 -4.41
C ASP A 123 0.83 2.66 -3.51
N SER A 124 1.47 3.68 -4.06
CA SER A 124 1.62 4.99 -3.44
C SER A 124 1.84 6.03 -4.54
N GLN A 125 0.77 6.68 -5.01
CA GLN A 125 0.88 7.80 -5.94
C GLN A 125 0.58 9.14 -5.24
N PRO A 126 1.01 10.28 -5.81
CA PRO A 126 2.04 10.36 -6.83
C PRO A 126 3.37 9.88 -6.25
N LEU A 127 4.15 9.14 -7.04
CA LEU A 127 5.53 8.83 -6.67
C LEU A 127 6.40 10.10 -6.73
N PRO A 128 7.45 10.21 -5.89
CA PRO A 128 8.39 11.31 -5.98
C PRO A 128 9.01 11.37 -7.38
N GLY A 129 9.06 12.57 -7.99
CA GLY A 129 9.63 12.77 -9.32
C GLY A 129 8.64 12.70 -10.50
N ASN A 130 7.37 12.36 -10.28
CA ASN A 130 6.34 12.49 -11.33
C ASN A 130 6.11 13.98 -11.64
N GLY A 131 6.70 14.46 -12.74
CA GLY A 131 6.80 15.87 -13.12
C GLY A 131 5.51 16.56 -13.61
N SER A 132 4.38 15.85 -13.67
CA SER A 132 3.08 16.43 -14.06
C SER A 132 2.53 17.46 -13.06
N PHE A 133 3.17 17.63 -11.90
CA PHE A 133 2.69 18.47 -10.80
C PHE A 133 3.26 19.89 -10.74
N GLN A 134 4.00 20.35 -11.76
CA GLN A 134 4.60 21.69 -11.71
C GLN A 134 3.59 22.83 -11.93
N THR A 135 2.42 22.58 -12.53
CA THR A 135 1.49 23.65 -12.93
C THR A 135 0.25 23.81 -12.04
N SER A 136 0.00 22.90 -11.10
CA SER A 136 -1.10 23.06 -10.12
C SER A 136 -0.54 23.49 -8.77
N THR A 137 -1.17 24.50 -8.15
CA THR A 137 -0.79 25.10 -6.84
C THR A 137 -0.91 24.15 -5.65
N PHE A 138 -0.98 22.83 -5.88
CA PHE A 138 -1.17 21.81 -4.86
C PHE A 138 -0.14 20.71 -5.08
N ILE A 139 1.09 20.95 -4.61
CA ILE A 139 2.08 19.87 -4.45
C ILE A 139 1.58 19.04 -3.26
N PRO A 140 1.13 17.79 -3.45
CA PRO A 140 0.75 16.96 -2.32
C PRO A 140 1.99 16.76 -1.46
N ASN A 141 1.91 17.12 -0.18
CA ASN A 141 3.00 16.91 0.76
C ASN A 141 3.34 15.40 0.76
N PRO A 142 4.57 15.00 0.38
CA PRO A 142 4.94 13.59 0.28
C PRO A 142 4.78 12.85 1.61
N SER A 143 4.85 13.56 2.74
CA SER A 143 4.65 12.97 4.07
C SER A 143 3.19 12.68 4.41
N ARG A 144 2.21 13.19 3.64
CA ARG A 144 0.76 13.04 3.92
C ARG A 144 0.08 12.05 2.97
N ARG A 145 0.86 11.09 2.47
CA ARG A 145 0.37 10.06 1.55
C ARG A 145 -0.06 8.82 2.32
N THR A 146 -0.93 8.04 1.69
CA THR A 146 -1.30 6.71 2.14
C THR A 146 -0.62 5.70 1.22
N LEU A 147 0.06 4.74 1.83
CA LEU A 147 0.57 3.55 1.16
C LEU A 147 -0.53 2.48 1.19
N ARG A 148 -0.71 1.74 0.10
CA ARG A 148 -1.50 0.52 0.10
C ARG A 148 -0.62 -0.66 -0.23
N LEU A 149 -0.54 -1.60 0.70
CA LEU A 149 -0.08 -2.96 0.43
C LEU A 149 -1.30 -3.80 0.08
N TYR A 150 -1.25 -4.47 -1.06
CA TYR A 150 -2.19 -5.49 -1.46
C TYR A 150 -1.51 -6.85 -1.45
N MET A 151 -2.22 -7.87 -0.98
CA MET A 151 -1.75 -9.24 -0.95
C MET A 151 -2.92 -10.22 -1.02
N CYS A 152 -2.68 -11.41 -1.55
CA CYS A 152 -3.61 -12.52 -1.48
C CYS A 152 -3.17 -13.47 -0.36
N LEU A 153 -4.11 -13.82 0.52
CA LEU A 153 -3.89 -14.77 1.60
C LEU A 153 -4.66 -16.06 1.32
N TYR A 154 -3.96 -17.19 1.42
CA TYR A 154 -4.54 -18.51 1.30
C TYR A 154 -4.68 -19.15 2.67
N SER A 155 -5.70 -19.99 2.83
CA SER A 155 -5.78 -20.91 3.95
C SER A 155 -6.14 -22.30 3.47
N GLU A 156 -5.67 -23.32 4.17
CA GLU A 156 -6.08 -24.71 3.90
C GLU A 156 -7.57 -24.96 4.18
N PHE A 157 -8.21 -24.13 5.02
CA PHE A 157 -9.58 -24.35 5.50
C PHE A 157 -10.63 -23.40 4.92
N THR A 158 -10.20 -22.31 4.28
CA THR A 158 -11.10 -21.27 3.76
C THR A 158 -10.71 -20.89 2.35
N ASP A 159 -11.64 -20.26 1.65
CA ASP A 159 -11.31 -19.60 0.39
C ASP A 159 -10.17 -18.58 0.59
N HIS A 160 -9.45 -18.32 -0.49
CA HIS A 160 -8.47 -17.25 -0.53
C HIS A 160 -9.18 -15.91 -0.34
N HIS A 161 -8.52 -14.99 0.36
CA HIS A 161 -8.99 -13.62 0.48
C HIS A 161 -7.91 -12.65 0.05
N ASP A 162 -8.35 -11.74 -0.80
CA ASP A 162 -7.60 -10.56 -1.15
C ASP A 162 -7.60 -9.62 0.05
N VAL A 163 -6.46 -9.03 0.37
CA VAL A 163 -6.30 -8.13 1.51
C VAL A 163 -5.69 -6.82 1.03
N SER A 164 -6.25 -5.70 1.50
CA SER A 164 -5.62 -4.39 1.36
C SER A 164 -5.34 -3.77 2.70
N VAL A 165 -4.08 -3.37 2.89
CA VAL A 165 -3.58 -2.70 4.08
C VAL A 165 -3.20 -1.28 3.70
N PHE A 166 -3.93 -0.31 4.24
CA PHE A 166 -3.62 1.10 4.09
C PHE A 166 -2.77 1.56 5.27
N VAL A 167 -1.71 2.31 4.98
CA VAL A 167 -0.73 2.76 5.97
C VAL A 167 -0.49 4.26 5.81
N ASN A 168 -0.53 4.99 6.91
CA ASN A 168 -0.21 6.41 6.90
C ASN A 168 1.32 6.64 6.88
N VAL A 169 1.83 7.20 5.78
CA VAL A 169 3.28 7.46 5.61
C VAL A 169 3.78 8.51 6.62
N GLU A 170 2.94 9.46 7.04
CA GLU A 170 3.33 10.46 8.05
C GLU A 170 3.75 9.80 9.37
N SER A 171 3.06 8.73 9.74
CA SER A 171 3.35 7.98 10.96
C SER A 171 4.65 7.20 10.86
N ILE A 172 4.99 6.66 9.68
CA ILE A 172 6.29 6.03 9.43
C ILE A 172 7.43 7.04 9.63
N PHE A 173 7.30 8.25 9.07
CA PHE A 173 8.32 9.30 9.26
C PHE A 173 8.46 9.74 10.72
N LYS A 174 7.35 9.79 11.48
CA LYS A 174 7.40 10.03 12.93
C LYS A 174 8.20 8.94 13.64
N LEU A 175 7.95 7.66 13.34
CA LEU A 175 8.72 6.55 13.91
C LEU A 175 10.21 6.62 13.54
N LEU A 176 10.54 6.89 12.26
CA LEU A 176 11.92 7.08 11.81
C LEU A 176 12.63 8.16 12.62
N SER A 177 11.99 9.31 12.83
CA SER A 177 12.57 10.42 13.60
C SER A 177 12.81 10.09 15.08
N GLN A 178 11.98 9.20 15.66
CA GLN A 178 12.13 8.75 17.04
C GLN A 178 13.27 7.71 17.16
N VAL A 179 13.40 6.84 16.16
CA VAL A 179 14.37 5.74 16.17
C VAL A 179 15.79 6.19 15.81
N GLN A 180 15.98 7.33 15.13
CA GLN A 180 17.31 7.88 14.82
C GLN A 180 18.23 8.05 16.05
N ASN A 181 17.66 8.12 17.26
CA ASN A 181 18.40 8.25 18.52
C ASN A 181 18.37 6.97 19.38
N SER A 182 17.84 5.86 18.87
CA SER A 182 17.61 4.60 19.60
C SER A 182 18.37 3.44 18.95
N GLU A 183 18.73 2.44 19.76
CA GLU A 183 19.29 1.17 19.26
C GLU A 183 18.22 0.26 18.63
N VAL A 184 16.93 0.52 18.91
CA VAL A 184 15.82 -0.31 18.45
C VAL A 184 15.57 -0.10 16.96
N LYS A 185 16.00 -1.05 16.13
CA LYS A 185 15.79 -1.01 14.68
C LYS A 185 14.51 -1.72 14.22
N SER A 186 13.88 -2.54 15.06
CA SER A 186 12.71 -3.34 14.69
C SER A 186 11.56 -3.09 15.67
N ILE A 187 10.40 -2.72 15.16
CA ILE A 187 9.21 -2.40 15.95
C ILE A 187 8.15 -3.49 15.71
N PRO A 188 7.69 -4.17 16.78
CA PRO A 188 6.66 -5.21 16.65
C PRO A 188 5.29 -4.60 16.33
N TRP A 189 4.42 -5.40 15.70
CA TRP A 189 3.09 -4.97 15.25
C TRP A 189 2.29 -4.22 16.32
N GLU A 190 2.30 -4.73 17.56
CA GLU A 190 1.52 -4.19 18.68
C GLU A 190 1.88 -2.74 19.02
N ALA A 191 3.09 -2.30 18.68
CA ALA A 191 3.57 -0.96 18.98
C ALA A 191 3.21 0.07 17.91
N TRP A 192 2.86 -0.33 16.68
CA TRP A 192 2.63 0.62 15.58
C TRP A 192 1.39 0.29 14.72
N GLY A 193 1.12 -0.99 14.50
CA GLY A 193 0.20 -1.47 13.49
C GLY A 193 -1.25 -1.03 13.71
N GLU A 194 -1.74 -1.17 14.94
CA GLU A 194 -3.15 -0.91 15.26
C GLU A 194 -3.56 0.52 14.91
N THR A 195 -2.75 1.52 15.25
CA THR A 195 -3.13 2.94 15.06
C THR A 195 -2.74 3.50 13.69
N MET A 196 -1.74 2.90 13.03
CA MET A 196 -1.16 3.45 11.79
C MET A 196 -1.68 2.79 10.53
N THR A 197 -2.45 1.71 10.66
CA THR A 197 -2.96 0.95 9.52
C THR A 197 -4.48 0.80 9.53
N ARG A 198 -5.05 0.53 8.36
CA ARG A 198 -6.42 0.02 8.20
C ARG A 198 -6.40 -1.18 7.27
N TRP A 199 -6.91 -2.31 7.74
CA TRP A 199 -6.97 -3.55 6.97
C TRP A 199 -8.37 -3.76 6.40
N PHE A 200 -8.42 -4.31 5.19
CA PHE A 200 -9.67 -4.68 4.55
C PHE A 200 -9.55 -6.06 3.90
N LEU A 201 -10.57 -6.88 4.13
CA LEU A 201 -10.84 -8.09 3.37
C LEU A 201 -11.59 -7.69 2.09
N ILE A 202 -11.02 -8.08 0.97
CA ILE A 202 -11.57 -7.95 -0.36
C ILE A 202 -12.08 -9.35 -0.73
N GLY A 203 -13.38 -9.44 -0.98
CA GLY A 203 -13.97 -10.72 -1.39
C GLY A 203 -13.41 -11.17 -2.75
N PRO A 204 -13.37 -12.49 -3.03
CA PRO A 204 -12.69 -13.06 -4.19
C PRO A 204 -13.18 -12.49 -5.54
N ASP A 205 -14.46 -12.12 -5.63
CA ASP A 205 -15.02 -11.55 -6.86
C ASP A 205 -14.89 -10.03 -6.96
N PHE A 206 -14.51 -9.35 -5.88
CA PHE A 206 -14.60 -7.89 -5.83
C PHE A 206 -13.64 -7.24 -6.82
N LEU A 207 -12.36 -7.64 -6.82
CA LEU A 207 -11.39 -7.05 -7.75
C LEU A 207 -11.75 -7.28 -9.21
N TYR A 208 -12.32 -8.44 -9.52
CA TYR A 208 -12.81 -8.73 -10.86
C TYR A 208 -13.94 -7.78 -11.27
N LEU A 209 -14.83 -7.45 -10.33
CA LEU A 209 -16.00 -6.60 -10.58
C LEU A 209 -15.69 -5.10 -10.53
N THR A 210 -14.78 -4.67 -9.66
CA THR A 210 -14.55 -3.25 -9.33
C THR A 210 -13.17 -2.72 -9.72
N GLY A 211 -12.26 -3.62 -10.08
CA GLY A 211 -10.84 -3.31 -10.18
C GLY A 211 -10.17 -3.08 -8.82
N SER A 212 -8.84 -2.95 -8.87
CA SER A 212 -7.99 -2.63 -7.74
C SER A 212 -8.13 -1.15 -7.36
N PRO A 213 -8.33 -0.79 -6.07
CA PRO A 213 -8.38 0.60 -5.64
C PRO A 213 -7.15 1.41 -6.10
N VAL A 214 -7.36 2.50 -6.82
CA VAL A 214 -6.27 3.38 -7.25
C VAL A 214 -5.95 4.36 -6.12
N VAL A 215 -4.73 4.27 -5.58
CA VAL A 215 -4.27 5.12 -4.48
C VAL A 215 -3.55 6.35 -5.01
N TYR A 216 -3.96 7.52 -4.54
CA TYR A 216 -3.38 8.81 -4.88
C TYR A 216 -3.47 9.78 -3.70
N GLY A 217 -2.31 10.27 -3.25
CA GLY A 217 -2.18 11.11 -2.07
C GLY A 217 -2.66 10.34 -0.83
N SER A 218 -3.63 10.92 -0.13
CA SER A 218 -4.32 10.29 1.01
C SER A 218 -5.58 9.52 0.61
N ARG A 219 -5.85 9.34 -0.69
CA ARG A 219 -7.13 8.85 -1.20
C ARG A 219 -6.97 7.55 -1.95
N ALA A 220 -7.94 6.65 -1.83
CA ALA A 220 -8.07 5.46 -2.65
C ALA A 220 -9.43 5.49 -3.34
N ALA A 221 -9.46 5.49 -4.66
CA ALA A 221 -10.70 5.43 -5.45
C ALA A 221 -10.97 4.01 -5.93
N VAL A 222 -12.24 3.61 -5.89
CA VAL A 222 -12.72 2.32 -6.38
C VAL A 222 -14.04 2.53 -7.11
N VAL A 223 -14.25 1.78 -8.21
CA VAL A 223 -15.51 1.81 -8.95
C VAL A 223 -16.33 0.61 -8.51
N VAL A 224 -17.42 0.85 -7.80
CA VAL A 224 -18.26 -0.20 -7.25
C VAL A 224 -19.35 -0.53 -8.25
N SER A 225 -19.29 -1.72 -8.84
CA SER A 225 -20.33 -2.22 -9.75
C SER A 225 -21.45 -2.87 -8.95
N PHE A 226 -22.69 -2.46 -9.20
CA PHE A 226 -23.88 -3.04 -8.58
C PHE A 226 -24.51 -4.01 -9.59
N ALA A 227 -24.49 -5.31 -9.28
CA ALA A 227 -24.96 -6.38 -10.16
C ALA A 227 -24.19 -6.52 -11.51
N GLN A 228 -24.59 -7.49 -12.35
CA GLN A 228 -24.02 -7.72 -13.70
C GLN A 228 -24.29 -6.59 -14.71
N GLY A 229 -24.77 -5.43 -14.25
CA GLY A 229 -25.10 -4.28 -15.08
C GLY A 229 -23.86 -3.60 -15.67
N PRO A 230 -24.06 -2.74 -16.69
CA PRO A 230 -22.99 -1.97 -17.32
C PRO A 230 -22.64 -0.69 -16.54
N SER A 231 -23.26 -0.43 -15.38
CA SER A 231 -23.00 0.76 -14.57
C SER A 231 -22.39 0.43 -13.22
N GLY A 232 -21.46 1.29 -12.79
CA GLY A 232 -20.89 1.30 -11.45
C GLY A 232 -20.99 2.70 -10.83
N ARG A 233 -20.59 2.86 -9.57
CA ARG A 233 -20.46 4.18 -8.95
C ARG A 233 -19.06 4.37 -8.41
N LEU A 234 -18.59 5.61 -8.44
CA LEU A 234 -17.31 5.94 -7.83
C LEU A 234 -17.48 6.01 -6.31
N ALA A 235 -16.62 5.28 -5.60
CA ALA A 235 -16.43 5.45 -4.19
C ALA A 235 -14.96 5.75 -3.87
N MET A 236 -14.73 6.44 -2.76
CA MET A 236 -13.42 6.90 -2.35
C MET A 236 -13.24 6.73 -0.85
N LEU A 237 -12.09 6.18 -0.46
CA LEU A 237 -11.58 6.23 0.90
C LEU A 237 -10.61 7.41 1.00
N ASP A 238 -10.82 8.33 1.93
CA ASP A 238 -9.97 9.49 2.16
C ASP A 238 -9.40 9.44 3.59
N PHE A 239 -8.10 9.18 3.68
CA PHE A 239 -7.35 9.06 4.93
C PHE A 239 -6.75 10.40 5.39
N CYS A 240 -7.11 11.53 4.76
CA CYS A 240 -6.58 12.84 5.16
C CYS A 240 -7.12 13.26 6.54
N PRO A 241 -6.25 13.43 7.57
CA PRO A 241 -6.71 13.81 8.91
C PRO A 241 -7.44 15.15 8.93
N SER A 242 -7.03 16.10 8.09
CA SER A 242 -7.66 17.42 8.01
C SER A 242 -9.07 17.34 7.43
N THR A 243 -9.30 16.41 6.51
CA THR A 243 -10.64 16.19 5.95
C THR A 243 -11.51 15.48 6.96
N ILE A 244 -11.00 14.40 7.57
CA ILE A 244 -11.72 13.63 8.60
C ILE A 244 -12.21 14.55 9.73
N ARG A 245 -11.36 15.44 10.25
CA ARG A 245 -11.74 16.39 11.33
C ARG A 245 -12.83 17.40 10.95
N ARG A 246 -13.02 17.69 9.66
CA ARG A 246 -14.03 18.65 9.19
C ARG A 246 -15.43 18.04 9.11
N PHE A 247 -15.53 16.72 9.07
CA PHE A 247 -16.81 16.01 9.02
C PHE A 247 -16.99 15.29 10.37
N PRO A 248 -17.95 15.69 11.21
CA PRO A 248 -18.23 14.92 12.42
C PRO A 248 -18.62 13.50 12.01
N ALA A 249 -18.19 12.50 12.79
CA ALA A 249 -18.68 11.13 12.63
C ALA A 249 -20.21 11.18 12.72
N ASP A 250 -20.89 10.81 11.64
CA ASP A 250 -22.34 10.87 11.59
C ASP A 250 -22.88 9.70 12.44
N THR A 251 -23.39 10.01 13.63
CA THR A 251 -23.91 9.01 14.59
C THR A 251 -25.28 8.45 14.20
N ARG A 252 -25.76 8.73 12.99
CA ARG A 252 -27.08 8.28 12.52
C ARG A 252 -27.17 6.76 12.51
N GLU A 253 -28.23 6.23 13.13
CA GLU A 253 -28.60 4.81 13.11
C GLU A 253 -28.74 4.22 11.69
N ARG A 254 -28.87 5.08 10.66
CA ARG A 254 -28.90 4.71 9.25
C ARG A 254 -27.68 3.89 8.78
N PHE A 255 -26.61 3.86 9.55
CA PHE A 255 -25.38 3.14 9.24
C PHE A 255 -25.17 1.88 10.11
N ALA A 256 -26.14 1.48 10.94
CA ALA A 256 -25.97 0.37 11.89
C ALA A 256 -25.60 -0.97 11.23
N GLN A 257 -26.25 -1.33 10.11
CA GLN A 257 -25.91 -2.55 9.36
C GLN A 257 -24.49 -2.49 8.76
N ARG A 258 -24.01 -1.29 8.39
CA ARG A 258 -22.66 -1.09 7.86
C ARG A 258 -21.58 -1.24 8.88
N ARG A 259 -21.82 -0.79 10.12
CA ARG A 259 -20.84 -0.93 11.20
C ARG A 259 -20.40 -2.37 11.41
N TRP A 260 -21.29 -3.34 11.17
CA TRP A 260 -20.90 -4.74 11.16
C TRP A 260 -19.85 -5.06 10.08
N HIS A 261 -20.06 -4.62 8.83
CA HIS A 261 -19.08 -4.80 7.76
C HIS A 261 -17.78 -4.02 7.97
N ILE A 262 -17.86 -2.78 8.46
CA ILE A 262 -16.70 -1.93 8.80
C ILE A 262 -15.86 -2.60 9.90
N SER A 263 -16.51 -3.11 10.94
CA SER A 263 -15.84 -3.80 12.06
C SER A 263 -15.10 -5.07 11.61
N ARG A 264 -15.50 -5.68 10.50
CA ARG A 264 -14.85 -6.85 9.88
C ARG A 264 -13.96 -6.50 8.70
N GLY A 265 -13.89 -5.22 8.31
CA GLY A 265 -13.08 -4.76 7.19
C GLY A 265 -13.55 -5.25 5.82
N ILE A 266 -14.83 -5.60 5.65
CA ILE A 266 -15.30 -6.16 4.38
C ILE A 266 -15.63 -5.03 3.39
N LEU A 267 -14.64 -4.66 2.58
CA LEU A 267 -14.68 -3.48 1.71
C LEU A 267 -15.87 -3.43 0.73
N PRO A 268 -16.24 -4.53 0.03
CA PRO A 268 -17.34 -4.51 -0.92
C PRO A 268 -18.67 -4.01 -0.33
N TYR A 269 -19.03 -4.52 0.85
CA TYR A 269 -20.32 -4.22 1.47
C TYR A 269 -20.39 -2.82 2.09
N MET A 270 -19.25 -2.17 2.30
CA MET A 270 -19.24 -0.78 2.75
C MET A 270 -19.88 0.13 1.70
N PHE A 271 -19.70 -0.17 0.41
CA PHE A 271 -20.21 0.68 -0.67
C PHE A 271 -21.58 0.27 -1.20
N LEU A 272 -21.91 -1.03 -1.13
CA LEU A 272 -23.14 -1.57 -1.71
C LEU A 272 -24.42 -1.09 -0.99
N SER A 273 -24.32 -0.67 0.28
CA SER A 273 -25.46 -0.23 1.10
C SER A 273 -25.89 1.22 0.88
N TYR A 274 -25.25 1.95 -0.04
CA TYR A 274 -25.53 3.37 -0.27
C TYR A 274 -26.72 3.65 -1.21
N GLU A 275 -27.28 2.64 -1.88
CA GLU A 275 -28.36 2.83 -2.87
C GLU A 275 -29.59 3.54 -2.29
N GLU A 276 -29.96 3.19 -1.06
CA GLU A 276 -31.11 3.77 -0.36
C GLU A 276 -30.87 5.24 0.06
N LEU A 277 -29.62 5.70 0.09
CA LEU A 277 -29.23 7.02 0.59
C LEU A 277 -29.12 8.07 -0.50
N PHE A 278 -29.08 7.67 -1.78
CA PHE A 278 -28.97 8.60 -2.90
C PHE A 278 -30.29 9.24 -3.34
N SER A 279 -31.34 9.15 -2.51
CA SER A 279 -32.67 9.72 -2.80
C SER A 279 -32.68 11.21 -3.20
N ASN A 280 -31.63 11.96 -2.86
CA ASN A 280 -31.47 13.38 -3.20
C ASN A 280 -30.42 13.68 -4.28
N ASN A 281 -29.90 12.66 -4.97
CA ASN A 281 -28.87 12.81 -5.99
C ASN A 281 -27.60 13.55 -5.49
N SER A 282 -27.31 13.43 -4.20
CA SER A 282 -26.18 14.07 -3.53
C SER A 282 -25.12 13.04 -3.16
N ALA A 283 -23.84 13.42 -3.24
CA ALA A 283 -22.76 12.61 -2.70
C ALA A 283 -22.99 12.34 -1.20
N VAL A 284 -22.74 11.10 -0.79
CA VAL A 284 -22.84 10.70 0.62
C VAL A 284 -21.44 10.52 1.15
N ALA A 285 -21.20 11.02 2.36
CA ALA A 285 -19.94 10.85 3.05
C ALA A 285 -20.17 10.34 4.47
N GLU A 286 -19.29 9.45 4.91
CA GLU A 286 -19.29 8.83 6.24
C GLU A 286 -17.85 8.82 6.77
N VAL A 287 -17.67 9.04 8.06
CA VAL A 287 -16.34 9.00 8.70
C VAL A 287 -16.28 7.79 9.62
N VAL A 288 -15.24 6.98 9.45
CA VAL A 288 -14.88 5.89 10.34
C VAL A 288 -13.68 6.35 11.16
N GLY A 289 -13.92 6.59 12.45
CA GLY A 289 -12.93 7.07 13.40
C GLY A 289 -11.91 6.02 13.83
N GLU A 290 -11.01 6.43 14.71
CA GLU A 290 -10.04 5.55 15.38
C GLU A 290 -10.71 4.71 16.47
N ASP A 291 -11.86 5.16 16.97
CA ASP A 291 -12.69 4.50 17.96
C ASP A 291 -13.49 3.31 17.39
N GLU A 292 -13.63 3.22 16.06
CA GLU A 292 -14.27 2.12 15.35
C GLU A 292 -13.20 1.19 14.73
N PRO A 293 -12.68 0.18 15.47
CA PRO A 293 -11.63 -0.70 14.96
C PRO A 293 -12.18 -1.67 13.91
N THR A 294 -11.30 -2.05 13.00
CA THR A 294 -11.48 -3.23 12.17
C THR A 294 -10.74 -4.40 12.81
N VAL A 295 -11.42 -5.53 12.99
CA VAL A 295 -10.87 -6.75 13.58
C VAL A 295 -10.98 -7.89 12.56
N ILE A 296 -9.83 -8.39 12.12
CA ILE A 296 -9.72 -9.55 11.23
C ILE A 296 -9.15 -10.71 12.03
N SER A 297 -9.97 -11.73 12.28
CA SER A 297 -9.56 -12.94 13.01
C SER A 297 -9.17 -14.09 12.08
N ALA A 298 -9.18 -13.87 10.76
CA ALA A 298 -8.77 -14.85 9.77
C ALA A 298 -7.25 -14.80 9.56
N TYR A 299 -6.67 -15.92 9.11
CA TYR A 299 -5.27 -16.07 8.66
C TYR A 299 -4.15 -15.83 9.68
N THR A 300 -4.47 -15.40 10.89
CA THR A 300 -3.49 -15.07 11.94
C THR A 300 -3.86 -15.77 13.24
N THR A 301 -2.85 -16.05 14.08
CA THR A 301 -3.08 -16.66 15.40
C THR A 301 -3.68 -15.67 16.40
N VAL A 302 -3.32 -14.38 16.26
CA VAL A 302 -3.84 -13.27 17.05
C VAL A 302 -4.63 -12.35 16.12
N PRO A 303 -5.88 -11.98 16.46
CA PRO A 303 -6.68 -11.10 15.62
C PRO A 303 -5.96 -9.79 15.29
N ILE A 304 -5.99 -9.42 14.01
CA ILE A 304 -5.46 -8.14 13.54
C ILE A 304 -6.47 -7.04 13.88
N VAL A 305 -6.07 -6.11 14.72
CA VAL A 305 -6.84 -4.90 15.04
C VAL A 305 -6.22 -3.71 14.31
N SER A 306 -7.03 -2.91 13.60
CA SER A 306 -6.56 -1.73 12.87
C SER A 306 -7.55 -0.56 12.95
N ARG A 307 -7.03 0.67 13.09
CA ARG A 307 -7.78 1.87 13.53
C ARG A 307 -7.45 3.13 12.74
N LEU A 308 -6.66 3.09 11.67
CA LEU A 308 -6.36 4.30 10.89
C LEU A 308 -7.65 4.93 10.36
N ALA A 309 -8.01 6.12 10.86
CA ALA A 309 -9.26 6.78 10.51
C ALA A 309 -9.34 7.10 9.02
N TYR A 310 -10.56 7.05 8.47
CA TYR A 310 -10.82 7.37 7.07
C TYR A 310 -12.23 7.88 6.87
N ARG A 311 -12.44 8.53 5.73
CA ARG A 311 -13.75 8.97 5.28
C ARG A 311 -14.13 8.24 4.01
N ILE A 312 -15.31 7.65 3.98
CA ILE A 312 -15.94 7.08 2.80
C ILE A 312 -16.68 8.20 2.08
N VAL A 313 -16.52 8.32 0.77
CA VAL A 313 -17.29 9.24 -0.08
C VAL A 313 -17.77 8.49 -1.30
N SER A 314 -19.08 8.49 -1.53
CA SER A 314 -19.70 7.80 -2.67
C SER A 314 -20.44 8.81 -3.55
N SER A 315 -20.19 8.77 -4.85
CA SER A 315 -20.88 9.59 -5.84
C SER A 315 -22.25 8.98 -6.19
N PRO A 316 -23.32 9.79 -6.35
CA PRO A 316 -24.59 9.32 -6.87
C PRO A 316 -24.52 9.04 -8.38
N GLU A 317 -23.54 9.62 -9.07
CA GLU A 317 -23.40 9.52 -10.53
C GLU A 317 -23.01 8.10 -10.93
N GLU A 318 -23.79 7.53 -11.85
CA GLU A 318 -23.47 6.26 -12.48
C GLU A 318 -22.38 6.42 -13.52
N LEU A 319 -21.41 5.54 -13.43
CA LEU A 319 -20.25 5.43 -14.30
C LEU A 319 -20.52 4.35 -15.32
N ILE A 320 -20.12 4.59 -16.57
CA ILE A 320 -20.18 3.59 -17.63
C ILE A 320 -18.99 2.63 -17.44
N ARG A 321 -19.26 1.33 -17.47
CA ARG A 321 -18.22 0.29 -17.40
C ARG A 321 -17.27 0.41 -18.57
N GLY A 322 -15.96 0.41 -18.29
CA GLY A 322 -14.89 0.58 -19.29
C GLY A 322 -14.18 1.92 -19.22
N ASP A 323 -14.76 2.92 -18.56
CA ASP A 323 -14.04 4.15 -18.26
C ASP A 323 -12.93 3.90 -17.24
N ARG A 324 -11.78 4.51 -17.50
CA ARG A 324 -10.70 4.58 -16.51
C ARG A 324 -10.85 5.85 -15.70
N TRP A 325 -10.36 5.80 -14.47
CA TRP A 325 -10.44 6.92 -13.55
C TRP A 325 -9.06 7.21 -12.98
N THR A 326 -8.77 8.48 -12.77
CA THR A 326 -7.57 8.91 -12.07
C THR A 326 -7.92 10.04 -11.12
N ILE A 327 -7.08 10.24 -10.11
CA ILE A 327 -7.17 11.37 -9.18
C ILE A 327 -6.05 12.34 -9.54
N ASP A 328 -6.41 13.60 -9.74
CA ASP A 328 -5.45 14.70 -9.90
C ASP A 328 -5.73 15.78 -8.86
N GLY A 329 -4.89 15.81 -7.83
CA GLY A 329 -5.04 16.72 -6.69
C GLY A 329 -6.40 16.56 -6.00
N ASN A 330 -7.27 17.56 -6.17
CA ASN A 330 -8.61 17.57 -5.60
C ASN A 330 -9.72 17.10 -6.56
N ARG A 331 -9.37 16.69 -7.79
CA ARG A 331 -10.31 16.29 -8.83
C ARG A 331 -10.25 14.79 -9.06
N VAL A 332 -11.39 14.20 -9.40
CA VAL A 332 -11.44 12.88 -10.01
C VAL A 332 -11.71 13.08 -11.50
N ILE A 333 -10.87 12.48 -12.33
CA ILE A 333 -10.91 12.62 -13.78
C ILE A 333 -11.37 11.30 -14.38
N ARG A 334 -12.45 11.38 -15.17
CA ARG A 334 -12.91 10.31 -16.05
C ARG A 334 -12.06 10.29 -17.31
N MET A 335 -11.54 9.14 -17.67
CA MET A 335 -10.84 8.89 -18.92
C MET A 335 -11.68 7.92 -19.74
N GLN A 336 -12.34 8.45 -20.78
CA GLN A 336 -13.06 7.63 -21.74
C GLN A 336 -12.06 6.89 -22.62
N VAL A 337 -12.12 5.56 -22.61
CA VAL A 337 -11.34 4.74 -23.53
C VAL A 337 -12.12 4.67 -24.83
N CYS A 338 -11.76 5.50 -25.82
CA CYS A 338 -12.29 5.35 -27.17
C CYS A 338 -11.72 4.05 -27.76
N SER A 339 -12.56 3.03 -27.93
CA SER A 339 -12.21 1.87 -28.74
C SER A 339 -12.14 2.32 -30.20
N PHE A 340 -10.95 2.35 -30.79
CA PHE A 340 -10.80 2.50 -32.24
C PHE A 340 -11.27 1.20 -32.89
N SER A 341 -12.42 1.25 -33.56
CA SER A 341 -13.03 0.17 -34.32
C SER A 341 -12.39 -0.01 -35.68
#